data_AF-A0A1T5NC52-F1
#
_entry.id   AF-A0A1T5NC52-F1
#
_cell.length_a   1.000
_cell.length_b   1.000
_cell.length_c   1.000
_cell.angle_alpha   90.00
_cell.angle_beta   90.00
_cell.angle_gamma   90.00
#
_symmetry.space_group_name_H-M   'P 1'
#
loop_
_entity.id
_entity.type
_entity.pdbx_description
1 polymer ?
#
loop_
_entity_poly.entity_id
_entity_poly.type
_entity_poly.pdbx_seq_one_letter_code
_entity_poly.pdbx_strand_id
1 'polypeptide(L)'
;MHANIFSPAYLIANVISLVVLIAAIFWPLIARFLLALIFIGAAFFNAVMAIREPELFMVYGAMTVSPVYEQFIYGAFRDNITAIVVSISICQLAAGVFIAARGALMMLGLLAATTFLIAIAPLGAGSAFPSTLLLAAAAIVLLFKERYLSAHPLRFGFHHFLSGKKNEI
;
A
#
# COMPACT_ATOMS: atom_id res chain seq x y z
N MET A 1 13.84 -0.96 21.69
CA MET A 1 13.97 -2.30 21.08
C MET A 1 14.60 -2.13 19.70
N HIS A 2 15.75 -2.74 19.43
CA HIS A 2 16.31 -2.71 18.08
C HIS A 2 15.40 -3.48 17.13
N ALA A 3 15.21 -2.97 15.92
CA ALA A 3 14.36 -3.61 14.94
C ALA A 3 14.91 -4.99 14.59
N ASN A 4 14.11 -6.04 14.79
CA ASN A 4 14.51 -7.39 14.44
C ASN A 4 14.34 -7.62 12.94
N ILE A 5 15.39 -7.29 12.18
CA ILE A 5 15.47 -7.51 10.72
C ILE A 5 15.40 -9.00 10.33
N PHE A 6 15.52 -9.91 11.30
CA PHE A 6 15.33 -11.34 11.11
C PHE A 6 13.95 -11.82 11.57
N SER A 7 13.04 -10.90 11.92
CA SER A 7 11.67 -11.29 12.24
C SER A 7 11.00 -11.91 11.01
N PRO A 8 10.18 -12.96 11.19
CA PRO A 8 9.47 -13.59 10.09
C PRO A 8 8.65 -12.57 9.27
N ALA A 9 7.99 -11.62 9.93
CA ALA A 9 7.20 -10.58 9.27
C ALA A 9 8.04 -9.69 8.34
N TYR A 10 9.24 -9.28 8.78
CA TYR A 10 10.14 -8.46 7.96
C TYR A 10 10.65 -9.22 6.73
N LEU A 11 11.05 -10.48 6.91
CA LEU A 11 11.53 -11.32 5.79
C LEU A 11 10.40 -11.58 4.79
N ILE A 12 9.20 -11.91 5.28
CA ILE A 12 8.02 -12.13 4.45
C ILE A 12 7.68 -10.87 3.65
N ALA A 13 7.68 -9.69 4.26
CA ALA A 13 7.38 -8.43 3.56
C ALA A 13 8.36 -8.16 2.41
N ASN A 14 9.65 -8.40 2.64
CA ASN A 14 10.68 -8.24 1.61
C ASN A 14 10.52 -9.26 0.47
N VAL A 15 10.30 -10.53 0.78
CA VAL A 15 10.04 -11.57 -0.24
C VAL A 15 8.79 -11.24 -1.05
N ILE A 16 7.68 -10.87 -0.40
CA ILE A 16 6.43 -10.48 -1.09
C ILE A 16 6.70 -9.31 -2.02
N SER A 17 7.38 -8.26 -1.55
CA SER A 17 7.67 -7.09 -2.39
C SER A 17 8.55 -7.41 -3.59
N LEU A 18 9.51 -8.31 -3.43
CA LEU A 18 10.34 -8.78 -4.54
C LEU A 18 9.52 -9.57 -5.56
N VAL A 19 8.63 -10.45 -5.10
CA VAL A 19 7.71 -11.20 -5.98
C VAL A 19 6.78 -10.25 -6.73
N VAL A 20 6.24 -9.22 -6.07
CA VAL A 20 5.40 -8.20 -6.72
C VAL A 20 6.18 -7.42 -7.77
N LEU A 21 7.43 -7.06 -7.51
CA LEU A 21 8.31 -6.40 -8.49
C LEU A 21 8.59 -7.30 -9.70
N ILE A 22 8.95 -8.57 -9.48
CA ILE A 22 9.16 -9.55 -10.55
C ILE A 22 7.86 -9.71 -11.36
N ALA A 23 6.72 -9.84 -10.70
CA ALA A 23 5.42 -9.89 -11.35
C ALA A 23 5.12 -8.61 -12.14
N ALA A 24 5.53 -7.42 -11.69
CA ALA A 24 5.29 -6.18 -12.43
C ALA A 24 5.99 -6.18 -13.80
N ILE A 25 7.14 -6.86 -13.89
CA ILE A 25 7.92 -7.00 -15.11
C ILE A 25 7.27 -8.01 -16.05
N PHE A 26 6.98 -9.23 -15.56
CA PHE A 26 6.55 -10.37 -16.38
C PHE A 26 5.03 -10.55 -16.49
N TRP A 27 4.28 -10.25 -15.43
CA TRP A 27 2.82 -10.43 -15.34
C TRP A 27 2.14 -9.18 -14.75
N PRO A 28 2.16 -8.05 -15.49
CA PRO A 28 1.80 -6.75 -14.93
C PRO A 28 0.35 -6.67 -14.42
N LEU A 29 -0.57 -7.47 -14.96
CA LEU A 29 -1.94 -7.56 -14.46
C LEU A 29 -2.02 -8.16 -13.05
N ILE A 30 -1.25 -9.23 -12.79
CA ILE A 30 -1.17 -9.86 -11.47
C ILE A 30 -0.54 -8.89 -10.47
N ALA A 31 0.58 -8.26 -10.83
CA ALA A 31 1.25 -7.30 -9.96
C ALA A 31 0.37 -6.09 -9.63
N ARG A 32 -0.37 -5.56 -10.62
CA ARG A 32 -1.33 -4.48 -10.40
C ARG A 32 -2.41 -4.89 -9.39
N PHE A 33 -2.97 -6.09 -9.54
CA PHE A 33 -3.95 -6.62 -8.60
C PHE A 33 -3.37 -6.78 -7.19
N LEU A 34 -2.17 -7.36 -7.07
CA LEU A 34 -1.49 -7.54 -5.79
C LEU A 34 -1.18 -6.19 -5.13
N LEU A 35 -0.70 -5.20 -5.88
CA LEU A 35 -0.39 -3.87 -5.37
C LEU A 35 -1.66 -3.16 -4.87
N ALA A 36 -2.77 -3.24 -5.62
CA ALA A 36 -4.05 -2.72 -5.18
C ALA A 36 -4.51 -3.39 -3.87
N LEU A 37 -4.39 -4.72 -3.78
CA LEU A 37 -4.76 -5.48 -2.59
C LEU A 37 -3.90 -5.12 -1.38
N ILE A 38 -2.59 -4.94 -1.56
CA ILE A 38 -1.69 -4.49 -0.50
C ILE A 38 -2.11 -3.12 0.02
N PHE A 39 -2.38 -2.16 -0.88
CA PHE A 39 -2.79 -0.81 -0.47
C PHE A 39 -4.13 -0.80 0.27
N ILE A 40 -5.13 -1.51 -0.24
CA ILE A 40 -6.46 -1.63 0.39
C ILE A 40 -6.35 -2.35 1.74
N GLY A 41 -5.64 -3.49 1.78
CA GLY A 41 -5.47 -4.29 2.99
C GLY A 41 -4.73 -3.53 4.09
N ALA A 42 -3.62 -2.86 3.75
CA ALA A 42 -2.89 -2.07 4.71
C ALA A 42 -3.65 -0.79 5.12
N ALA A 43 -4.51 -0.22 4.27
CA ALA A 43 -5.39 0.88 4.67
C ALA A 43 -6.38 0.43 5.74
N PHE A 44 -7.03 -0.72 5.55
CA PHE A 44 -7.94 -1.28 6.54
C PHE A 44 -7.22 -1.62 7.85
N PHE A 45 -6.08 -2.32 7.75
CA PHE A 45 -5.27 -2.66 8.92
C PHE A 45 -4.83 -1.42 9.70
N ASN A 46 -4.28 -0.42 9.01
CA ASN A 46 -3.81 0.82 9.64
C ASN A 46 -4.95 1.59 10.30
N ALA A 47 -6.12 1.70 9.66
CA ALA A 47 -7.28 2.37 10.24
C ALA A 47 -7.77 1.66 11.51
N VAL A 48 -7.89 0.32 11.48
CA VAL A 48 -8.33 -0.46 12.64
C VAL A 48 -7.34 -0.33 13.79
N MET A 49 -6.04 -0.46 13.53
CA MET A 49 -5.00 -0.35 14.56
C MET A 49 -4.93 1.07 15.13
N ALA A 50 -5.07 2.11 14.32
CA ALA A 50 -5.06 3.49 14.77
C ALA A 50 -6.23 3.85 15.69
N ILE A 51 -7.38 3.20 15.52
CA ILE A 51 -8.57 3.41 16.34
C ILE A 51 -8.51 2.59 17.63
N ARG A 52 -8.03 1.34 17.55
CA ARG A 52 -8.04 0.41 18.69
C ARG A 52 -6.82 0.54 19.60
N GLU A 53 -5.63 0.64 19.00
CA GLU A 53 -4.34 0.58 19.68
C GLU A 53 -3.34 1.56 19.05
N PRO A 54 -3.60 2.88 19.08
CA PRO A 54 -2.75 3.89 18.42
C PRO A 54 -1.31 3.89 18.94
N GLU A 55 -1.07 3.54 20.20
CA GLU A 55 0.27 3.49 20.80
C GLU A 55 1.22 2.52 20.08
N LEU A 56 0.68 1.53 19.33
CA LEU A 56 1.50 0.64 18.51
C LEU A 56 2.33 1.39 17.46
N PHE A 57 1.89 2.56 17.01
CA PHE A 57 2.62 3.36 16.01
C PHE A 57 3.85 4.07 16.61
N MET A 58 3.95 4.19 17.94
CA MET A 58 5.10 4.83 18.59
C MET A 58 6.40 4.02 18.43
N VAL A 59 6.27 2.71 18.16
CA VAL A 59 7.42 1.85 17.89
C VAL A 59 8.19 2.27 16.63
N TYR A 60 7.53 2.95 15.67
CA TYR A 60 8.17 3.44 14.46
C TYR A 60 9.22 4.52 14.74
N GLY A 61 9.08 5.29 15.83
CA GLY A 61 10.06 6.30 16.24
C GLY A 61 11.40 5.69 16.59
N ALA A 62 11.40 4.52 17.23
CA ALA A 62 12.62 3.81 17.61
C ALA A 62 13.26 3.02 16.45
N MET A 63 12.54 2.83 15.34
CA MET A 63 12.99 2.01 14.20
C MET A 63 13.34 2.84 12.96
N THR A 64 12.96 4.11 12.92
CA THR A 64 13.29 5.00 11.82
C THR A 64 14.79 5.26 11.78
N VAL A 65 15.32 5.42 10.57
CA VAL A 65 16.71 5.81 10.33
C VAL A 65 16.87 7.33 10.19
N SER A 66 15.76 8.08 10.24
CA SER A 66 15.73 9.53 10.02
C SER A 66 15.41 10.27 11.31
N PRO A 67 16.33 11.13 11.81
CA PRO A 67 16.09 11.94 13.01
C PRO A 67 14.87 12.86 12.89
N VAL A 68 14.56 13.31 11.67
CA VAL A 68 13.38 14.15 11.40
C VAL A 68 12.09 13.36 11.64
N TYR A 69 12.04 12.10 11.21
CA TYR A 69 10.88 11.24 11.43
C TYR A 69 10.77 10.85 12.90
N GLU A 70 11.90 10.59 13.56
CA GLU A 70 11.91 10.28 15.00
C GLU A 70 11.34 11.44 15.82
N GLN A 71 11.79 12.66 15.57
CA GLN A 71 11.29 13.87 16.23
C GLN A 71 9.81 14.13 15.92
N PHE A 72 9.38 13.90 14.68
CA PHE A 72 7.97 14.01 14.31
C PHE A 72 7.10 12.99 15.05
N ILE A 73 7.55 11.72 15.10
CA ILE A 73 6.82 10.61 15.73
C ILE A 73 6.68 10.85 17.24
N TYR A 74 7.76 11.23 17.92
CA TYR A 74 7.74 11.49 19.36
C TYR A 74 7.17 12.86 19.75
N GLY A 75 7.06 13.78 18.79
CA GLY A 75 6.44 15.09 18.94
C GLY A 75 4.99 15.11 18.42
N ALA A 76 4.75 15.89 17.36
CA ALA A 76 3.41 16.21 16.87
C ALA A 76 2.53 15.00 16.52
N PHE A 77 3.13 13.89 16.07
CA PHE A 77 2.41 12.67 15.74
C PHE A 77 1.81 12.00 16.98
N ARG A 78 2.54 11.97 18.10
CA ARG A 78 2.15 11.31 19.35
C ARG A 78 0.80 11.81 19.87
N ASP A 79 0.56 13.11 19.77
CA ASP A 79 -0.67 13.72 20.28
C ASP A 79 -1.87 13.53 19.33
N ASN A 80 -1.63 13.05 18.10
CA ASN A 80 -2.61 13.01 17.02
C ASN A 80 -2.59 11.71 16.22
N ILE A 81 -2.10 10.60 16.79
CA ILE A 81 -1.84 9.34 16.08
C ILE A 81 -3.07 8.89 15.29
N THR A 82 -4.22 8.78 15.96
CA THR A 82 -5.45 8.28 15.33
C THR A 82 -5.85 9.16 14.15
N ALA A 83 -5.86 10.48 14.32
CA ALA A 83 -6.23 11.40 13.25
C ALA A 83 -5.29 11.26 12.03
N ILE A 84 -3.98 11.29 12.27
CA ILE A 84 -2.97 11.23 11.21
C ILE A 84 -3.02 9.88 10.48
N VAL A 85 -3.02 8.77 11.21
CA VAL A 85 -2.97 7.43 10.61
C VAL A 85 -4.28 7.08 9.89
N VAL A 86 -5.43 7.51 10.42
CA VAL A 86 -6.71 7.33 9.71
C VAL A 86 -6.74 8.16 8.43
N SER A 87 -6.26 9.41 8.44
CA SER A 87 -6.12 10.21 7.22
C SER A 87 -5.20 9.55 6.19
N ILE A 88 -4.06 9.03 6.62
CA ILE A 88 -3.16 8.23 5.76
C ILE A 88 -3.89 7.01 5.20
N SER A 89 -4.65 6.31 6.04
CA SER A 89 -5.40 5.11 5.64
C SER A 89 -6.47 5.42 4.59
N ILE A 90 -7.16 6.56 4.69
CA ILE A 90 -8.12 7.01 3.67
C ILE A 90 -7.40 7.25 2.33
N CYS A 91 -6.28 7.97 2.35
CA CYS A 91 -5.47 8.20 1.14
C CYS A 91 -4.95 6.88 0.54
N GLN A 92 -4.53 5.95 1.39
CA GLN A 92 -4.02 4.64 0.99
C GLN A 92 -5.12 3.75 0.40
N LEU A 93 -6.34 3.80 0.96
CA LEU A 93 -7.51 3.13 0.41
C LEU A 93 -7.85 3.69 -0.97
N ALA A 94 -7.90 5.03 -1.09
CA ALA A 94 -8.14 5.70 -2.37
C ALA A 94 -7.09 5.32 -3.42
N ALA A 95 -5.80 5.29 -3.07
CA ALA A 95 -4.74 4.85 -3.96
C ALA A 95 -4.95 3.39 -4.43
N GLY A 96 -5.29 2.47 -3.51
CA GLY A 96 -5.57 1.07 -3.86
C GLY A 96 -6.77 0.91 -4.80
N VAL A 97 -7.87 1.64 -4.55
CA VAL A 97 -9.05 1.66 -5.44
C VAL A 97 -8.71 2.28 -6.80
N PHE A 98 -7.90 3.32 -6.83
CA PHE A 98 -7.46 3.96 -8.06
C PHE A 98 -6.54 3.05 -8.89
N ILE A 99 -5.60 2.34 -8.28
CA ILE A 99 -4.80 1.30 -8.96
C ILE A 99 -5.69 0.23 -9.59
N ALA A 100 -6.79 -0.13 -8.92
CA ALA A 100 -7.78 -1.06 -9.47
C ALA A 100 -8.58 -0.48 -10.66
N ALA A 101 -8.75 0.84 -10.73
CA ALA A 101 -9.44 1.54 -11.83
C ALA A 101 -8.62 1.56 -13.14
N ARG A 102 -9.07 2.25 -14.19
CA ARG A 102 -8.42 2.28 -15.52
C ARG A 102 -8.00 3.70 -15.94
N GLY A 103 -7.07 3.81 -16.88
CA GLY A 103 -6.65 5.09 -17.47
C GLY A 103 -6.09 6.06 -16.43
N ALA A 104 -6.54 7.32 -16.49
CA ALA A 104 -6.03 8.40 -15.64
C ALA A 104 -6.14 8.10 -14.12
N LEU A 105 -7.22 7.44 -13.68
CA LEU A 105 -7.36 7.06 -12.26
C LEU A 105 -6.32 6.03 -11.85
N MET A 106 -6.05 5.04 -12.69
CA MET A 106 -4.98 4.06 -12.45
C MET A 106 -3.62 4.73 -12.30
N MET A 107 -3.33 5.67 -13.21
CA MET A 107 -2.09 6.44 -13.18
C MET A 107 -1.97 7.26 -11.89
N LEU A 108 -3.04 7.93 -11.47
CA LEU A 108 -3.09 8.68 -10.23
C LEU A 108 -2.87 7.77 -9.00
N GLY A 109 -3.50 6.59 -8.98
CA GLY A 109 -3.31 5.60 -7.92
C GLY A 109 -1.87 5.09 -7.82
N LEU A 110 -1.25 4.76 -8.97
CA LEU A 110 0.14 4.31 -9.02
C LEU A 110 1.13 5.42 -8.62
N LEU A 111 0.88 6.68 -9.01
CA LEU A 111 1.67 7.83 -8.58
C LEU A 111 1.53 8.07 -7.07
N ALA A 112 0.31 8.06 -6.54
CA ALA A 112 0.05 8.18 -5.11
C ALA A 112 0.73 7.07 -4.31
N ALA A 113 0.65 5.82 -4.79
CA ALA A 113 1.31 4.68 -4.18
C ALA A 113 2.83 4.82 -4.18
N THR A 114 3.41 5.24 -5.31
CA THR A 114 4.86 5.47 -5.42
C THR A 114 5.32 6.53 -4.42
N THR A 115 4.64 7.69 -4.39
CA THR A 115 4.95 8.78 -3.46
C THR A 115 4.83 8.32 -2.01
N PHE A 116 3.76 7.61 -1.66
CA PHE A 116 3.54 7.10 -0.32
C PHE A 116 4.65 6.13 0.12
N LEU A 117 5.00 5.15 -0.72
CA LEU A 117 6.02 4.16 -0.41
C LEU A 117 7.41 4.77 -0.24
N ILE A 118 7.76 5.76 -1.08
CA ILE A 118 9.00 6.52 -0.94
C ILE A 118 8.97 7.34 0.35
N ALA A 119 7.86 8.00 0.66
CA ALA A 119 7.72 8.83 1.85
C ALA A 119 7.84 8.03 3.16
N ILE A 120 7.43 6.76 3.19
CA ILE A 120 7.55 5.94 4.40
C ILE A 120 8.88 5.16 4.46
N ALA A 121 9.69 5.11 3.39
CA ALA A 121 10.96 4.39 3.39
C ALA A 121 11.96 4.82 4.50
N PRO A 122 12.04 6.11 4.91
CA PRO A 122 12.86 6.52 6.04
C PRO A 122 12.46 5.92 7.40
N LEU A 123 11.29 5.30 7.53
CA LEU A 123 10.92 4.52 8.71
C LEU A 123 11.77 3.25 8.89
N GLY A 124 12.63 2.94 7.91
CA GLY A 124 13.64 1.89 8.03
C GLY A 124 12.99 0.53 8.26
N ALA A 125 13.47 -0.19 9.27
CA ALA A 125 12.94 -1.51 9.57
C ALA A 125 11.47 -1.49 10.02
N GLY A 126 10.97 -0.33 10.50
CA GLY A 126 9.57 -0.14 10.83
C GLY A 126 8.65 -0.25 9.62
N SER A 127 9.08 0.23 8.45
CA SER A 127 8.35 0.02 7.20
C SER A 127 8.83 -1.22 6.44
N ALA A 128 9.53 -2.14 7.10
CA ALA A 128 10.16 -3.31 6.47
C ALA A 128 11.06 -2.97 5.26
N PHE A 129 11.77 -1.83 5.31
CA PHE A 129 12.75 -1.46 4.28
C PHE A 129 13.68 -2.66 3.95
N PRO A 130 14.05 -2.92 2.69
CA PRO A 130 13.76 -2.17 1.47
C PRO A 130 12.41 -2.48 0.78
N SER A 131 11.50 -3.21 1.44
CA SER A 131 10.21 -3.64 0.86
C SER A 131 9.41 -2.48 0.23
N THR A 132 9.38 -1.32 0.89
CA THR A 132 8.71 -0.13 0.38
C THR A 132 9.28 0.37 -0.95
N LEU A 133 10.61 0.38 -1.09
CA LEU A 133 11.27 0.76 -2.34
C LEU A 133 11.05 -0.26 -3.45
N LEU A 134 11.02 -1.56 -3.12
CA LEU A 134 10.72 -2.61 -4.08
C LEU A 134 9.28 -2.50 -4.62
N LEU A 135 8.31 -2.22 -3.74
CA LEU A 135 6.93 -1.95 -4.15
C LEU A 135 6.81 -0.64 -4.94
N ALA A 136 7.59 0.39 -4.59
CA ALA A 136 7.61 1.65 -5.34
C ALA A 136 8.16 1.43 -6.76
N ALA A 137 9.23 0.65 -6.89
CA ALA A 137 9.76 0.23 -8.18
C ALA A 137 8.73 -0.57 -8.98
N ALA A 138 7.97 -1.46 -8.33
CA ALA A 138 6.89 -2.21 -8.99
C ALA A 138 5.81 -1.26 -9.54
N ALA A 139 5.40 -0.26 -8.74
CA ALA A 139 4.43 0.76 -9.18
C ALA A 139 4.96 1.58 -10.38
N ILE A 140 6.24 1.95 -10.37
CA ILE A 140 6.90 2.65 -11.49
C ILE A 140 6.93 1.78 -12.75
N VAL A 141 7.28 0.50 -12.64
CA VAL A 141 7.24 -0.45 -13.77
C VAL A 141 5.83 -0.54 -14.36
N LEU A 142 4.80 -0.56 -13.51
CA LEU A 142 3.39 -0.56 -13.97
C LEU A 142 3.00 0.75 -14.66
N LEU A 143 3.52 1.90 -14.21
CA LEU A 143 3.31 3.20 -14.89
C LEU A 143 3.86 3.18 -16.32
N PHE A 144 5.04 2.60 -16.54
CA PHE A 144 5.59 2.46 -17.90
C PHE A 144 4.79 1.47 -18.77
N LYS A 145 3.92 0.65 -18.18
CA LYS A 145 3.03 -0.29 -18.86
C LYS A 145 1.56 0.16 -18.89
N GLU A 146 1.29 1.43 -18.59
CA GLU A 146 -0.07 1.99 -18.43
C GLU A 146 -0.98 1.70 -19.63
N ARG A 147 -0.51 1.91 -20.87
CA ARG A 147 -1.30 1.64 -22.08
C ARG A 147 -1.80 0.19 -22.19
N TYR A 148 -0.95 -0.78 -21.87
CA TYR A 148 -1.33 -2.20 -21.90
C TYR A 148 -2.36 -2.54 -20.81
N LEU A 149 -2.18 -1.97 -19.62
CA LEU A 149 -3.04 -2.18 -18.46
C LEU A 149 -4.40 -1.48 -18.58
N SER A 150 -4.45 -0.32 -19.23
CA SER A 150 -5.68 0.42 -19.51
C SER A 150 -6.59 -0.34 -20.49
N ALA A 151 -6.02 -1.13 -21.41
CA ALA A 151 -6.76 -2.00 -22.31
C ALA A 151 -7.37 -3.24 -21.61
N HIS A 152 -6.78 -3.67 -20.49
CA HIS A 152 -7.18 -4.86 -19.75
C HIS A 152 -7.58 -4.47 -18.31
N PRO A 153 -8.78 -3.91 -18.11
CA PRO A 153 -9.21 -3.50 -16.78
C PRO A 153 -9.34 -4.71 -15.85
N LEU A 154 -8.98 -4.53 -14.58
CA LEU A 154 -9.29 -5.51 -13.53
C LEU A 154 -10.81 -5.58 -13.39
N ARG A 155 -11.42 -6.61 -13.98
CA ARG A 155 -12.84 -6.90 -13.80
C ARG A 155 -13.01 -7.52 -12.41
N PHE A 156 -13.22 -6.67 -11.39
CA PHE A 156 -13.85 -7.15 -10.16
C PHE A 156 -15.25 -7.64 -10.57
N GLY A 157 -15.47 -8.96 -10.50
CA GLY A 157 -16.71 -9.59 -10.90
C GLY A 157 -17.88 -9.22 -9.98
N PHE A 158 -18.37 -7.98 -10.05
CA PHE A 158 -19.62 -7.56 -9.42
C PHE A 158 -20.84 -7.76 -10.31
N HIS A 159 -20.64 -8.11 -11.59
CA HIS A 159 -21.73 -8.21 -12.56
C HIS A 159 -22.58 -9.49 -12.47
N HIS A 160 -22.16 -10.50 -11.72
CA HIS A 160 -22.92 -11.76 -11.61
C HIS A 160 -24.03 -11.71 -10.54
N PHE A 161 -24.11 -10.67 -9.71
CA PHE A 161 -25.11 -10.61 -8.62
C PHE A 161 -26.40 -9.87 -9.00
N LEU A 162 -26.44 -9.11 -10.11
CA LEU A 162 -27.59 -8.28 -10.50
C LEU A 162 -28.35 -8.76 -11.74
N SER A 163 -27.97 -9.89 -12.35
CA SER A 163 -28.64 -10.45 -13.53
C SER A 163 -29.50 -11.69 -13.22
N GLY A 164 -30.03 -11.78 -11.99
CA GLY A 164 -30.94 -12.84 -11.58
C GLY A 164 -32.40 -12.40 -11.59
N LYS A 165 -33.18 -12.94 -12.53
CA LYS A 165 -34.65 -12.93 -12.63
C LYS A 165 -35.36 -11.60 -12.96
N LYS A 166 -35.51 -11.34 -14.25
CA LYS A 166 -36.81 -10.99 -14.84
C LYS A 166 -36.96 -11.81 -16.13
N ASN A 167 -37.73 -12.90 -16.05
CA ASN A 167 -38.42 -13.56 -17.16
C ASN A 167 -39.11 -14.82 -16.61
N GLU A 168 -40.32 -14.68 -16.10
CA GLU A 168 -41.35 -15.72 -16.26
C GLU A 168 -42.65 -14.99 -16.63
N ILE A 169 -43.32 -15.58 -17.62
CA ILE A 169 -44.50 -15.13 -18.37
C ILE A 169 -45.76 -15.37 -17.52
#